data_AF-A0A812JMG7-F1
#
_entry.id   AF-A0A812JMG7-F1
#
_cell.length_a   1.000
_cell.length_b   1.000
_cell.length_c   1.000
_cell.angle_alpha   90.00
_cell.angle_beta   90.00
_cell.angle_gamma   90.00
#
_symmetry.space_group_name_H-M   'P 1'
#
loop_
_entity.id
_entity.type
_entity.pdbx_description
1 polymer ?
#
loop_
_entity_poly.entity_id
_entity_poly.type
_entity_poly.pdbx_seq_one_letter_code
_entity_poly.pdbx_strand_id
1 'polypeptide(L)'
;MERQALSGRLVDLLQEPAKQQAAIDFAGSCLMSLALWHRFGSADFAEALGWLERTDYAAMVATLPTRAVEAAITLWKSGLHAAGADTMQQRGVRQVELQAWDMGNDRRETEDELRAAEDAAKLTSSAQHLQALKDCRARRAEAAGEVLVRKAYERLTVGPSNSLWDLWRKREAVIKAALAGGGFRPL
;
A
#
# COMPACT_ATOMS: atom_id res chain seq x y z
N MET A 1 19.16 0.07 42.25
CA MET A 1 17.77 -0.23 42.65
C MET A 1 16.84 0.85 42.10
N GLU A 2 16.83 1.08 40.77
CA GLU A 2 16.20 2.28 40.16
C GLU A 2 15.40 2.00 38.86
N ARG A 3 15.36 0.76 38.35
CA ARG A 3 14.62 0.43 37.11
C ARG A 3 13.11 0.26 37.30
N GLN A 4 12.63 0.05 38.53
CA GLN A 4 11.19 -0.10 38.81
C GLN A 4 10.46 1.26 38.92
N ALA A 5 11.13 2.32 39.37
CA ALA A 5 10.52 3.64 39.56
C ALA A 5 10.18 4.36 38.23
N LEU A 6 10.93 4.09 37.15
CA LEU A 6 10.69 4.65 35.82
C LEU A 6 9.52 3.98 35.08
N SER A 7 9.17 2.75 35.45
CA SER A 7 8.01 2.04 34.90
C SER A 7 6.68 2.59 35.42
N GLY A 8 6.64 3.09 36.67
CA GLY A 8 5.44 3.67 37.28
C GLY A 8 5.08 5.05 36.71
N ARG A 9 6.07 5.93 36.55
CA ARG A 9 5.87 7.30 36.03
C ARG A 9 5.32 7.37 34.60
N LEU A 10 5.57 6.35 33.77
CA LEU A 10 5.05 6.28 32.39
C LEU A 10 3.60 5.75 32.35
N VAL A 11 3.25 4.85 33.26
CA VAL A 11 1.86 4.42 33.46
C VAL A 11 1.02 5.60 33.97
N ASP A 12 1.59 6.44 34.84
CA ASP A 12 0.92 7.66 35.34
C ASP A 12 0.78 8.76 34.26
N LEU A 13 1.74 8.89 33.33
CA LEU A 13 1.65 9.80 32.18
C LEU A 13 0.60 9.36 31.14
N LEU A 14 0.29 8.07 31.09
CA LEU A 14 -0.80 7.50 30.29
C LEU A 14 -2.18 7.63 30.97
N GLN A 15 -2.25 8.15 32.20
CA GLN A 15 -3.53 8.44 32.88
C GLN A 15 -4.13 9.80 32.51
N GLU A 16 -3.44 10.64 31.74
CA GLU A 16 -4.07 11.82 31.15
C GLU A 16 -4.93 11.40 29.95
N PRO A 17 -6.27 11.57 30.02
CA PRO A 17 -7.17 11.07 28.98
C PRO A 17 -6.87 11.66 27.60
N ALA A 18 -6.33 12.88 27.54
CA ALA A 18 -5.88 13.52 26.30
C ALA A 18 -4.67 12.81 25.65
N LYS A 19 -3.68 12.37 26.45
CA LYS A 19 -2.51 11.64 25.96
C LYS A 19 -2.87 10.22 25.54
N GLN A 20 -3.79 9.59 26.27
CA GLN A 20 -4.31 8.27 25.92
C GLN A 20 -5.09 8.29 24.60
N GLN A 21 -5.93 9.30 24.38
CA GLN A 21 -6.65 9.45 23.11
C GLN A 21 -5.69 9.68 21.94
N ALA A 22 -4.68 10.56 22.11
CA ALA A 22 -3.66 10.80 21.09
C ALA A 22 -2.87 9.53 20.73
N ALA A 23 -2.54 8.69 21.72
CA ALA A 23 -1.87 7.41 21.49
C ALA A 23 -2.75 6.40 20.73
N ILE A 24 -4.05 6.36 21.03
CA ILE A 24 -5.02 5.51 20.32
C ILE A 24 -5.19 5.97 18.87
N ASP A 25 -5.29 7.28 18.65
CA ASP A 25 -5.44 7.86 17.31
C ASP A 25 -4.20 7.58 16.46
N PHE A 26 -3.00 7.76 17.03
CA PHE A 26 -1.74 7.42 16.39
C PHE A 26 -1.64 5.92 16.06
N ALA A 27 -1.94 5.04 17.02
CA ALA A 27 -1.94 3.60 16.79
C ALA A 27 -2.97 3.18 15.73
N GLY A 28 -4.11 3.88 15.66
CA GLY A 28 -5.09 3.74 14.59
C GLY A 28 -4.50 4.08 13.23
N SER A 29 -3.77 5.19 13.12
CA SER A 29 -3.08 5.60 11.90
C SER A 29 -2.04 4.57 11.48
N CYS A 30 -1.23 4.08 12.43
CA CYS A 30 -0.27 3.00 12.18
C CYS A 30 -0.93 1.75 11.64
N LEU A 31 -1.99 1.27 12.32
CA LEU A 31 -2.68 0.05 11.95
C LEU A 31 -3.22 0.14 10.53
N MET A 32 -3.82 1.27 10.16
CA MET A 32 -4.45 1.44 8.85
C MET A 32 -3.43 1.64 7.73
N SER A 33 -2.37 2.42 7.97
CA SER A 33 -1.25 2.55 7.02
C SER A 33 -0.61 1.20 6.73
N LEU A 34 -0.24 0.46 7.79
CA LEU A 34 0.38 -0.86 7.65
C LEU A 34 -0.55 -1.86 6.95
N ALA A 35 -1.84 -1.85 7.28
CA ALA A 35 -2.80 -2.74 6.64
C ALA A 35 -2.92 -2.48 5.14
N LEU A 36 -2.87 -1.21 4.71
CA LEU A 36 -2.97 -0.84 3.31
C LEU A 36 -1.65 -1.12 2.56
N TRP A 37 -0.51 -0.80 3.16
CA TRP A 37 0.80 -1.16 2.61
C TRP A 37 0.95 -2.67 2.45
N HIS A 38 0.51 -3.46 3.44
CA HIS A 38 0.55 -4.92 3.34
C HIS A 38 -0.38 -5.47 2.26
N ARG A 39 -1.55 -4.86 2.03
CA ARG A 39 -2.47 -5.28 0.95
C ARG A 39 -1.82 -5.14 -0.42
N PHE A 40 -1.23 -3.98 -0.70
CA PHE A 40 -0.54 -3.74 -1.96
C PHE A 40 0.78 -4.50 -2.02
N GLY A 41 1.59 -4.47 -0.97
CA GLY A 41 2.82 -5.25 -0.84
C GLY A 41 4.01 -4.72 -1.67
N SER A 42 3.93 -3.49 -2.17
CA SER A 42 5.04 -2.82 -2.86
C SER A 42 5.60 -1.68 -2.01
N ALA A 43 6.93 -1.60 -1.91
CA ALA A 43 7.61 -0.48 -1.25
C ALA A 43 7.36 0.84 -1.99
N ASP A 44 7.35 0.81 -3.33
CA ASP A 44 7.05 1.98 -4.17
C ASP A 44 5.64 2.51 -3.87
N PHE A 45 4.67 1.61 -3.64
CA PHE A 45 3.32 1.99 -3.25
C PHE A 45 3.27 2.64 -1.87
N ALA A 46 3.97 2.07 -0.90
CA ALA A 46 4.04 2.64 0.44
C ALA A 46 4.63 4.07 0.41
N GLU A 47 5.67 4.29 -0.40
CA GLU A 47 6.28 5.59 -0.62
C GLU A 47 5.31 6.56 -1.32
N ALA A 48 4.65 6.14 -2.39
CA ALA A 48 3.72 6.99 -3.14
C ALA A 48 2.46 7.38 -2.36
N LEU A 49 1.93 6.47 -1.54
CA LEU A 49 0.77 6.75 -0.69
C LEU A 49 1.15 7.60 0.53
N GLY A 50 2.33 7.33 1.09
CA GLY A 50 2.80 7.92 2.33
C GLY A 50 2.02 7.47 3.57
N TRP A 51 2.17 8.25 4.64
CA TRP A 51 1.53 8.00 5.93
C TRP A 51 0.09 8.51 5.98
N LEU A 52 -0.78 7.79 6.70
CA LEU A 52 -2.16 8.23 6.95
C LEU A 52 -2.20 9.05 8.24
N GLU A 53 -2.35 10.36 8.11
CA GLU A 53 -2.31 11.27 9.28
C GLU A 53 -3.58 11.23 10.13
N ARG A 54 -4.74 10.94 9.53
CA ARG A 54 -6.05 11.08 10.20
C ARG A 54 -6.94 9.86 10.05
N THR A 55 -7.63 9.54 11.13
CA THR A 55 -8.47 8.34 11.29
C THR A 55 -9.86 8.68 11.81
N ASP A 56 -10.49 9.75 11.31
CA ASP A 56 -11.95 9.86 11.45
C ASP A 56 -12.62 8.99 10.38
N TYR A 57 -13.58 8.16 10.79
CA TYR A 57 -14.16 7.12 9.94
C TYR A 57 -14.78 7.70 8.66
N ALA A 58 -15.48 8.83 8.78
CA ALA A 58 -16.13 9.47 7.65
C ALA A 58 -15.10 9.93 6.59
N ALA A 59 -14.03 10.62 7.01
CA ALA A 59 -12.97 11.02 6.09
C ALA A 59 -12.25 9.83 5.47
N MET A 60 -11.98 8.78 6.27
CA MET A 60 -11.31 7.59 5.75
C MET A 60 -12.17 6.86 4.72
N VAL A 61 -13.45 6.64 4.99
CA VAL A 61 -14.36 5.97 4.05
C VAL A 61 -14.50 6.78 2.76
N ALA A 62 -14.60 8.10 2.87
CA ALA A 62 -14.78 8.98 1.72
C ALA A 62 -13.52 9.12 0.85
N THR A 63 -12.32 9.15 1.45
CA THR A 63 -11.10 9.58 0.74
C THR A 63 -10.05 8.49 0.58
N LEU A 64 -9.95 7.54 1.52
CA LEU A 64 -8.84 6.58 1.51
C LEU A 64 -8.84 5.67 0.27
N PRO A 65 -9.98 5.07 -0.14
CA PRO A 65 -9.98 4.21 -1.32
C PRO A 65 -9.51 4.96 -2.57
N THR A 66 -10.03 6.17 -2.79
CA THR A 66 -9.65 7.02 -3.92
C THR A 66 -8.18 7.38 -3.86
N ARG A 67 -7.67 7.86 -2.71
CA ARG A 67 -6.25 8.21 -2.55
C ARG A 67 -5.32 7.04 -2.81
N ALA A 68 -5.64 5.86 -2.28
CA ALA A 68 -4.86 4.64 -2.50
C ALA A 68 -4.83 4.25 -3.99
N VAL A 69 -5.99 4.28 -4.64
CA VAL A 69 -6.11 3.95 -6.07
C VAL A 69 -5.35 4.95 -6.95
N GLU A 70 -5.44 6.25 -6.68
CA GLU A 70 -4.70 7.27 -7.43
C GLU A 70 -3.18 7.15 -7.25
N ALA A 71 -2.70 6.87 -6.03
CA ALA A 71 -1.28 6.59 -5.79
C ALA A 71 -0.80 5.36 -6.58
N ALA A 72 -1.59 4.28 -6.57
CA ALA A 72 -1.29 3.07 -7.34
C ALA A 72 -1.29 3.31 -8.85
N ILE A 73 -2.26 4.07 -9.37
CA ILE A 73 -2.34 4.42 -10.79
C ILE A 73 -1.15 5.28 -11.21
N THR A 74 -0.73 6.22 -10.37
CA THR A 74 0.45 7.06 -10.64
C THR A 74 1.71 6.21 -10.82
N LEU A 75 1.89 5.19 -9.97
CA LEU A 75 2.99 4.23 -10.11
C LEU A 75 2.84 3.35 -11.35
N TRP A 76 1.64 2.85 -11.62
CA TRP A 76 1.40 2.04 -12.81
C TRP A 76 1.71 2.81 -14.10
N LYS A 77 1.32 4.09 -14.16
CA LYS A 77 1.64 4.99 -15.28
C LYS A 77 3.13 5.27 -15.42
N SER A 78 3.92 5.18 -14.35
CA SER A 78 5.38 5.28 -14.42
C SER A 78 6.07 3.96 -14.81
N GLY A 79 5.31 2.91 -15.08
CA GLY A 79 5.82 1.59 -15.47
C GLY A 79 6.21 0.70 -14.29
N LEU A 80 5.88 1.11 -13.06
CA LEU A 80 6.08 0.35 -11.84
C LEU A 80 4.85 -0.49 -11.48
N HIS A 81 5.08 -1.61 -10.79
CA HIS A 81 3.99 -2.35 -10.18
C HIS A 81 3.60 -1.69 -8.86
N ALA A 82 2.32 -1.33 -8.72
CA ALA A 82 1.79 -0.90 -7.43
C ALA A 82 1.55 -2.11 -6.50
N ALA A 83 1.28 -3.28 -7.07
CA ALA A 83 1.12 -4.52 -6.32
C ALA A 83 2.42 -5.35 -6.22
N GLY A 84 2.64 -5.94 -5.06
CA GLY A 84 3.67 -6.95 -4.79
C GLY A 84 3.32 -8.31 -5.42
N ALA A 85 3.98 -9.37 -4.95
CA ALA A 85 3.81 -10.72 -5.51
C ALA A 85 3.67 -11.83 -4.45
N ASP A 86 3.57 -11.48 -3.17
CA ASP A 86 3.64 -12.44 -2.07
C ASP A 86 2.33 -13.20 -1.87
N THR A 87 1.20 -12.51 -2.05
CA THR A 87 -0.15 -13.09 -1.88
C THR A 87 -0.86 -13.37 -3.20
N MET A 88 -1.88 -14.24 -3.17
CA MET A 88 -2.70 -14.52 -4.36
C MET A 88 -3.43 -13.27 -4.86
N GLN A 89 -3.91 -12.41 -3.96
CA GLN A 89 -4.56 -11.16 -4.36
C GLN A 89 -3.58 -10.22 -5.06
N GLN A 90 -2.38 -10.06 -4.52
CA GLN A 90 -1.33 -9.22 -5.11
C GLN A 90 -0.92 -9.73 -6.50
N ARG A 91 -0.68 -11.05 -6.64
CA ARG A 91 -0.38 -11.66 -7.94
C ARG A 91 -1.50 -11.48 -8.96
N GLY A 92 -2.75 -11.59 -8.54
CA GLY A 92 -3.91 -11.35 -9.39
C GLY A 92 -3.97 -9.91 -9.90
N VAL A 93 -3.68 -8.93 -9.04
CA VAL A 93 -3.60 -7.52 -9.45
C VAL A 93 -2.41 -7.27 -10.38
N ARG A 94 -1.24 -7.84 -10.08
CA ARG A 94 -0.07 -7.78 -10.97
C ARG A 94 -0.35 -8.32 -12.37
N GLN A 95 -1.12 -9.40 -12.47
CA GLN A 95 -1.52 -9.93 -13.77
C GLN A 95 -2.37 -8.93 -14.54
N VAL A 96 -3.28 -8.22 -13.86
CA VAL A 96 -4.07 -7.15 -14.48
C VAL A 96 -3.18 -5.96 -14.89
N GLU A 97 -2.19 -5.59 -14.09
CA GLU A 97 -1.21 -4.54 -14.45
C GLU A 97 -0.47 -4.87 -15.75
N LEU A 98 0.00 -6.11 -15.88
CA LEU A 98 0.67 -6.62 -17.09
C LEU A 98 -0.27 -6.60 -18.29
N GLN A 99 -1.48 -7.16 -18.13
CA GLN A 99 -2.51 -7.16 -19.18
C GLN A 99 -2.86 -5.74 -19.64
N ALA A 100 -2.93 -4.78 -18.71
CA ALA A 100 -3.24 -3.40 -19.02
C ALA A 100 -2.14 -2.71 -19.82
N TRP A 101 -0.85 -2.98 -19.53
CA TRP A 101 0.24 -2.52 -20.39
C TRP A 101 0.25 -3.25 -21.74
N ASP A 102 -0.11 -4.52 -21.78
CA ASP A 102 -0.20 -5.29 -23.03
C ASP A 102 -1.28 -4.76 -23.99
N MET A 103 -2.33 -4.13 -23.45
CA MET A 103 -3.34 -3.44 -24.25
C MET A 103 -2.86 -2.12 -24.85
N GLY A 104 -1.74 -1.56 -24.37
CA GLY A 104 -1.15 -0.36 -24.93
C GLY A 104 -0.35 -0.67 -26.21
N ASN A 105 -0.70 0.01 -27.30
CA ASN A 105 -0.13 -0.06 -28.67
C ASN A 105 -0.44 -1.30 -29.53
N ASP A 106 -1.01 -1.02 -30.71
CA ASP A 106 -1.30 -1.95 -31.83
C ASP A 106 -0.08 -2.33 -32.70
N ARG A 107 1.15 -1.91 -32.33
CA ARG A 107 2.35 -2.18 -33.14
C ARG A 107 3.08 -3.42 -32.62
N ARG A 108 3.21 -4.45 -33.47
CA ARG A 108 4.03 -5.65 -33.21
C ARG A 108 5.45 -5.32 -32.74
N GLU A 109 6.05 -4.24 -33.26
CA GLU A 109 7.39 -3.77 -32.88
C GLU A 109 7.49 -3.45 -31.39
N THR A 110 6.43 -2.92 -30.76
CA THR A 110 6.41 -2.59 -29.33
C THR A 110 6.21 -3.81 -28.41
N GLU A 111 5.63 -4.91 -28.89
CA GLU A 111 5.51 -6.15 -28.11
C GLU A 111 6.85 -6.88 -27.98
N ASP A 112 7.60 -6.98 -29.09
CA ASP A 112 8.93 -7.59 -29.10
C ASP A 112 9.93 -6.76 -28.27
N GLU A 113 9.81 -5.42 -28.30
CA GLU A 113 10.55 -4.52 -27.41
C GLU A 113 10.27 -4.81 -25.93
N LEU A 114 9.00 -4.97 -25.53
CA LEU A 114 8.66 -5.25 -24.13
C LEU A 114 9.22 -6.61 -23.69
N ARG A 115 9.04 -7.66 -24.50
CA ARG A 115 9.58 -8.99 -24.19
C ARG A 115 11.09 -8.97 -24.04
N ALA A 116 11.80 -8.32 -24.96
CA ALA A 116 13.24 -8.17 -24.88
C ALA A 116 13.68 -7.41 -23.62
N ALA A 117 12.98 -6.33 -23.25
CA ALA A 117 13.24 -5.59 -22.03
C ALA A 117 12.98 -6.41 -20.76
N GLU A 118 11.91 -7.22 -20.73
CA GLU A 118 11.62 -8.12 -19.61
C GLU A 118 12.66 -9.21 -19.46
N ASP A 119 13.09 -9.83 -20.55
CA ASP A 119 14.10 -10.88 -20.54
C ASP A 119 15.46 -10.32 -20.12
N ALA A 120 15.84 -9.16 -20.62
CA ALA A 120 17.07 -8.47 -20.21
C ALA A 120 17.05 -8.12 -18.70
N ALA A 121 15.92 -7.61 -18.19
CA ALA A 121 15.73 -7.30 -16.77
C ALA A 121 15.83 -8.55 -15.89
N LYS A 122 15.19 -9.66 -16.30
CA LYS A 122 15.24 -10.95 -15.58
C LYS A 122 16.66 -11.54 -15.54
N LEU A 123 17.39 -11.46 -16.65
CA LEU A 123 18.70 -12.11 -16.80
C LEU A 123 19.82 -11.37 -16.09
N THR A 124 19.79 -10.03 -16.08
CA THR A 124 20.95 -9.24 -15.64
C THR A 124 20.69 -8.41 -14.39
N SER A 125 19.42 -8.16 -14.03
CA SER A 125 19.04 -7.27 -12.91
C SER A 125 19.78 -5.92 -12.92
N SER A 126 20.24 -5.45 -14.09
CA SER A 126 20.94 -4.18 -14.22
C SER A 126 19.96 -3.01 -14.06
N ALA A 127 20.36 -1.96 -13.36
CA ALA A 127 19.58 -0.75 -13.19
C ALA A 127 19.14 -0.13 -14.53
N GLN A 128 19.99 -0.22 -15.55
CA GLN A 128 19.68 0.28 -16.90
C GLN A 128 18.56 -0.53 -17.56
N HIS A 129 18.59 -1.87 -17.46
CA HIS A 129 17.54 -2.72 -18.03
C HIS A 129 16.21 -2.59 -17.27
N LEU A 130 16.26 -2.43 -15.95
CA LEU A 130 15.08 -2.12 -15.15
C LEU A 130 14.47 -0.76 -15.53
N GLN A 131 15.30 0.25 -15.78
CA GLN A 131 14.81 1.55 -16.24
C GLN A 131 14.18 1.47 -17.63
N ALA A 132 14.84 0.79 -18.58
CA ALA A 132 14.29 0.58 -19.93
C ALA A 132 12.94 -0.15 -19.91
N LEU A 133 12.78 -1.14 -19.02
CA LEU A 133 11.50 -1.83 -18.82
C LEU A 133 10.41 -0.89 -18.28
N LYS A 134 10.74 -0.05 -17.29
CA LYS A 134 9.82 0.97 -16.76
C LYS A 134 9.39 1.93 -17.85
N ASP A 135 10.33 2.47 -18.62
CA ASP A 135 10.06 3.42 -19.70
C ASP A 135 9.19 2.79 -20.80
N CYS A 136 9.44 1.51 -21.13
CA CYS A 136 8.60 0.76 -22.06
C CYS A 136 7.16 0.63 -21.55
N ARG A 137 6.97 0.23 -20.30
CA ARG A 137 5.63 0.11 -19.68
C ARG A 137 4.91 1.44 -19.56
N ALA A 138 5.60 2.50 -19.16
CA ALA A 138 5.04 3.85 -19.06
C ALA A 138 4.48 4.33 -20.40
N ARG A 139 5.18 4.08 -21.52
CA ARG A 139 4.70 4.39 -22.88
C ARG A 139 3.43 3.63 -23.28
N ARG A 140 3.09 2.54 -22.60
CA ARG A 140 1.92 1.69 -22.87
C ARG A 140 0.76 1.93 -21.88
N ALA A 141 0.90 2.90 -20.97
CA ALA A 141 -0.10 3.18 -19.94
C ALA A 141 -1.31 3.96 -20.49
N GLU A 142 -2.12 3.29 -21.31
CA GLU A 142 -3.27 3.86 -22.01
C GLU A 142 -4.54 3.91 -21.15
N ALA A 143 -5.49 4.76 -21.55
CA ALA A 143 -6.76 4.97 -20.82
C ALA A 143 -7.57 3.68 -20.65
N ALA A 144 -7.58 2.79 -21.65
CA ALA A 144 -8.27 1.50 -21.56
C ALA A 144 -7.65 0.59 -20.50
N GLY A 145 -6.32 0.56 -20.41
CA GLY A 145 -5.59 -0.16 -19.37
C GLY A 145 -5.83 0.42 -17.99
N GLU A 146 -5.89 1.76 -17.88
CA GLU A 146 -6.17 2.45 -16.62
C GLU A 146 -7.49 1.98 -15.99
N VAL A 147 -8.55 1.85 -16.80
CA VAL A 147 -9.86 1.38 -16.31
C VAL A 147 -9.78 -0.02 -15.69
N LEU A 148 -8.98 -0.91 -16.28
CA LEU A 148 -8.79 -2.27 -15.75
C LEU A 148 -8.03 -2.28 -14.43
N VAL A 149 -6.88 -1.59 -14.37
CA VAL A 149 -6.06 -1.56 -13.15
C VAL A 149 -6.75 -0.83 -12.03
N ARG A 150 -7.47 0.27 -12.32
CA ARG A 150 -8.28 1.01 -11.35
C ARG A 150 -9.28 0.09 -10.65
N LYS A 151 -10.03 -0.70 -11.42
CA LYS A 151 -10.99 -1.67 -10.88
C LYS A 151 -10.30 -2.77 -10.05
N ALA A 152 -9.10 -3.19 -10.43
CA ALA A 152 -8.32 -4.16 -9.66
C ALA A 152 -7.83 -3.57 -8.32
N TYR A 153 -7.32 -2.35 -8.32
CA TYR A 153 -6.88 -1.63 -7.12
C TYR A 153 -8.03 -1.31 -6.18
N GLU A 154 -9.20 -0.93 -6.69
CA GLU A 154 -10.41 -0.74 -5.89
C GLU A 154 -10.78 -2.03 -5.16
N ARG A 155 -10.79 -3.17 -5.86
CA ARG A 155 -11.05 -4.48 -5.23
C ARG A 155 -9.97 -4.87 -4.22
N LEU A 156 -8.70 -4.56 -4.48
CA LEU A 156 -7.61 -4.82 -3.53
C LEU A 156 -7.77 -3.97 -2.25
N THR A 157 -8.30 -2.76 -2.39
CA THR A 157 -8.45 -1.80 -1.29
C THR A 157 -9.70 -2.05 -0.46
N VAL A 158 -10.87 -2.19 -1.09
CA VAL A 158 -12.19 -2.29 -0.43
C VAL A 158 -12.99 -3.55 -0.77
N GLY A 159 -12.35 -4.56 -1.37
CA GLY A 159 -13.02 -5.80 -1.76
C GLY A 159 -13.65 -6.58 -0.58
N PRO A 160 -14.67 -7.41 -0.87
CA PRO A 160 -15.47 -8.10 0.15
C PRO A 160 -14.68 -9.16 0.93
N SER A 161 -13.69 -9.78 0.31
CA SER A 161 -12.77 -10.72 0.96
C SER A 161 -11.64 -9.93 1.65
N ASN A 162 -11.75 -9.75 2.96
CA ASN A 162 -10.87 -8.93 3.82
C ASN A 162 -11.09 -7.43 3.64
N SER A 163 -12.28 -6.93 3.97
CA SER A 163 -12.56 -5.50 3.90
C SER A 163 -11.64 -4.74 4.87
N LEU A 164 -11.05 -3.63 4.42
CA LEU A 164 -10.29 -2.72 5.27
C LEU A 164 -11.16 -2.22 6.45
N TRP A 165 -12.47 -2.17 6.22
CA TRP A 165 -13.46 -1.75 7.21
C TRP A 165 -13.75 -2.81 8.27
N ASP A 166 -13.48 -4.09 8.01
CA ASP A 166 -13.55 -5.11 9.05
C ASP A 166 -12.44 -4.91 10.08
N LEU A 167 -11.24 -4.58 9.61
CA LEU A 167 -10.12 -4.21 10.48
C LEU A 167 -10.43 -2.93 11.24
N TRP A 168 -10.99 -1.91 10.56
CA TRP A 168 -11.40 -0.67 11.19
C TRP A 168 -12.35 -0.90 12.37
N ARG A 169 -13.37 -1.73 12.18
CA ARG A 169 -14.36 -2.05 13.23
C ARG A 169 -13.72 -2.75 14.43
N LYS A 170 -12.66 -3.52 14.21
CA LYS A 170 -11.91 -4.25 15.24
C LYS A 170 -10.70 -3.47 15.78
N ARG A 171 -10.43 -2.26 15.28
CA ARG A 171 -9.19 -1.53 15.54
C ARG A 171 -8.93 -1.30 17.02
N GLU A 172 -9.95 -0.96 17.80
CA GLU A 172 -9.77 -0.71 19.24
C GLU A 172 -9.29 -1.95 19.99
N ALA A 173 -9.82 -3.12 19.64
CA ALA A 173 -9.39 -4.38 20.25
C ALA A 173 -7.95 -4.72 19.85
N VAL A 174 -7.59 -4.50 18.58
CA VAL A 174 -6.22 -4.71 18.07
C VAL A 174 -5.22 -3.75 18.73
N ILE A 175 -5.57 -2.46 18.82
CA ILE A 175 -4.74 -1.42 19.44
C ILE A 175 -4.56 -1.71 20.93
N LYS A 176 -5.65 -2.03 21.65
CA LYS A 176 -5.57 -2.40 23.08
C LYS A 176 -4.69 -3.63 23.30
N ALA A 177 -4.82 -4.66 22.46
CA ALA A 177 -3.97 -5.85 22.54
C ALA A 177 -2.50 -5.53 22.26
N ALA A 178 -2.21 -4.71 21.25
CA ALA A 178 -0.85 -4.30 20.92
C ALA A 178 -0.19 -3.45 22.03
N LEU A 179 -0.95 -2.50 22.60
CA LEU A 179 -0.49 -1.65 23.70
C LEU A 179 -0.28 -2.44 25.00
N ALA A 180 -1.19 -3.39 25.32
CA ALA A 180 -1.07 -4.25 26.49
C ALA A 180 0.17 -5.18 26.43
N GLY A 181 0.61 -5.54 25.22
CA GLY A 181 1.85 -6.28 24.98
C GLY A 181 3.12 -5.44 24.96
N GLY A 182 3.05 -4.12 25.20
CA GLY A 182 4.19 -3.19 25.18
C GLY A 182 4.55 -2.59 23.81
N GLY A 183 3.70 -2.76 22.79
CA GLY A 183 3.93 -2.28 21.41
C GLY A 183 3.34 -0.89 21.13
N PHE A 184 3.97 -0.15 20.21
CA PHE A 184 3.72 1.25 19.83
C PHE A 184 4.13 2.30 20.88
N ARG A 185 5.40 2.28 21.31
CA ARG A 185 6.02 3.48 21.89
C ARG A 185 6.25 4.49 20.76
N PRO A 186 5.73 5.72 20.84
CA PRO A 186 6.25 6.80 20.01
C PRO A 186 7.73 7.01 20.36
N LEU A 187 8.58 7.13 19.34
CA LEU A 187 9.99 7.51 19.49
C LEU A 187 10.11 8.95 19.98
#